data_AF-A0A2T7T6S4-F1
#
_entry.id   AF-A0A2T7T6S4-F1
#
_cell.length_a   1.000
_cell.length_b   1.000
_cell.length_c   1.000
_cell.angle_alpha   90.00
_cell.angle_beta   90.00
_cell.angle_gamma   90.00
#
_symmetry.space_group_name_H-M   'P 1'
#
loop_
_entity.id
_entity.type
_entity.pdbx_description
1 polymer ?
#
loop_
_entity_poly.entity_id
_entity_poly.type
_entity_poly.pdbx_seq_one_letter_code
_entity_poly.pdbx_strand_id
1 'polypeptide(L)'
;ADRFDSADRFDSADRFDRAGKSPGRGPRSLGRNLLILILLLLVAAVVYAVMFLPKANTQQQGQSVGEASPGSSAAPQSPGPGSSGSTPSNGSAPQTSGPGVDLADGYALRTDSEGFRIAVDKGWQRRPINDSGQVRYVGGDFTLIVVPGRDSVAENGGDPIAYQRDKERELQPFRDSSWSSASGVRRIDVGRQAMAEGQYTWQDSSGRDVFVRNLAMIVDGRYHIIQVIGPDGQRDKVDEIYQQATGAYRVTG
;
A
#
# COMPACT_ATOMS: atom_id res chain seq x y z
N ALA A 1 51.75 50.13 44.62
CA ALA A 1 52.04 50.12 46.07
C ALA A 1 50.70 50.29 46.75
N ASP A 2 50.21 49.48 47.67
CA ASP A 2 50.58 48.22 48.35
C ASP A 2 49.23 47.85 49.02
N ARG A 3 48.69 46.64 48.85
CA ARG A 3 48.94 45.42 49.63
C ARG A 3 48.42 45.50 51.08
N PHE A 4 47.77 44.40 51.49
CA PHE A 4 47.43 43.95 52.86
C PHE A 4 46.07 44.41 53.42
N ASP A 5 45.31 43.61 54.15
CA ASP A 5 45.28 42.15 54.39
C ASP A 5 43.99 41.83 55.16
N SER A 6 43.45 40.64 54.94
CA SER A 6 42.83 39.70 55.90
C SER A 6 42.03 40.23 57.11
N ALA A 7 40.75 39.85 57.19
CA ALA A 7 40.22 38.77 58.07
C ALA A 7 39.71 39.36 59.41
N ASP A 8 38.75 38.83 60.16
CA ASP A 8 38.06 37.55 60.20
C ASP A 8 36.79 37.76 61.07
N ARG A 9 35.75 36.94 60.84
CA ARG A 9 34.73 36.41 61.79
C ARG A 9 34.12 37.30 62.89
N PHE A 10 32.79 37.30 62.98
CA PHE A 10 32.05 36.73 64.13
C PHE A 10 30.60 36.42 63.76
N ASP A 11 30.01 35.54 64.57
CA ASP A 11 28.94 34.58 64.31
C ASP A 11 27.61 35.02 64.97
N SER A 12 26.51 34.57 64.37
CA SER A 12 25.17 34.27 64.95
C SER A 12 24.41 35.32 65.79
N ALA A 13 23.22 35.74 65.31
CA ALA A 13 21.92 35.29 65.87
C ALA A 13 20.70 36.02 65.26
N ASP A 14 19.81 35.20 64.69
CA ASP A 14 18.35 35.20 64.78
C ASP A 14 17.43 36.38 64.37
N ARG A 15 16.62 36.02 63.36
CA ARG A 15 15.17 36.23 63.16
C ARG A 15 14.68 37.63 62.75
N PHE A 16 14.11 37.71 61.55
CA PHE A 16 12.66 37.83 61.36
C PHE A 16 12.23 37.39 59.94
N ASP A 17 11.04 36.81 59.91
CA ASP A 17 10.36 36.10 58.83
C ASP A 17 10.03 36.92 57.57
N ARG A 18 10.13 36.29 56.38
CA ARG A 18 9.02 36.29 55.41
C ARG A 18 9.13 35.18 54.35
N ALA A 19 8.03 34.45 54.23
CA ALA A 19 7.73 33.32 53.36
C ALA A 19 7.88 33.58 51.85
N GLY A 20 8.13 32.50 51.07
CA GLY A 20 8.06 32.55 49.62
C GLY A 20 8.32 31.26 48.84
N LYS A 21 7.33 30.35 48.82
CA LYS A 21 6.97 29.44 47.70
C LYS A 21 7.82 28.17 47.42
N SER A 22 7.24 27.03 47.78
CA SER A 22 7.59 25.68 47.28
C SER A 22 7.25 25.51 45.79
N PRO A 23 8.05 24.76 44.98
CA PRO A 23 7.60 24.29 43.67
C PRO A 23 6.62 23.12 43.84
N GLY A 24 5.43 23.25 43.24
CA GLY A 24 4.35 22.27 43.29
C GLY A 24 4.74 20.94 42.64
N ARG A 25 4.58 19.86 43.41
CA ARG A 25 4.68 18.47 42.95
C ARG A 25 3.37 18.10 42.26
N GLY A 26 3.37 18.04 40.94
CA GLY A 26 2.18 17.69 40.14
C GLY A 26 1.76 16.21 40.32
N PRO A 27 0.45 15.89 40.24
CA PRO A 27 -0.08 14.55 40.49
C PRO A 27 0.14 13.62 39.28
N ARG A 28 1.31 12.96 39.22
CA ARG A 28 1.67 12.00 38.14
C ARG A 28 1.28 10.54 38.41
N SER A 29 0.25 10.26 39.21
CA SER A 29 -0.15 8.87 39.54
C SER A 29 -1.37 8.35 38.78
N LEU A 30 -2.19 9.23 38.17
CA LEU A 30 -3.41 8.80 37.46
C LEU A 30 -3.10 8.12 36.11
N GLY A 31 -2.16 8.65 35.32
CA GLY A 31 -1.79 8.04 34.04
C GLY A 31 -1.14 6.66 34.19
N ARG A 32 -0.34 6.45 35.25
CA ARG A 32 0.29 5.16 35.52
C ARG A 32 -0.72 4.11 35.99
N ASN A 33 -1.65 4.48 36.85
CA ASN A 33 -2.67 3.55 37.34
C ASN A 33 -3.62 3.14 36.21
N LEU A 34 -4.00 4.08 35.33
CA LEU A 34 -4.80 3.78 34.14
C LEU A 34 -4.07 2.84 33.18
N LEU A 35 -2.77 3.07 32.94
CA LEU A 35 -1.95 2.21 32.11
C LEU A 35 -1.85 0.79 32.66
N ILE A 36 -1.64 0.64 33.98
CA ILE A 36 -1.60 -0.67 34.65
C ILE A 36 -2.95 -1.40 34.52
N LEU A 37 -4.06 -0.68 34.66
CA LEU A 37 -5.41 -1.22 34.52
C LEU A 37 -5.66 -1.75 33.10
N ILE A 38 -5.29 -0.99 32.08
CA ILE A 38 -5.43 -1.39 30.67
C ILE A 38 -4.56 -2.62 30.38
N LEU A 39 -3.32 -2.63 30.88
CA LEU A 39 -2.42 -3.76 30.70
C LEU A 39 -2.96 -5.04 31.35
N LEU A 40 -3.51 -4.95 32.56
CA LEU A 40 -4.17 -6.07 33.24
C LEU A 40 -5.37 -6.59 32.45
N LEU A 41 -6.18 -5.69 31.87
CA LEU A 41 -7.36 -6.05 31.08
C LEU A 41 -6.96 -6.78 29.79
N LEU A 42 -5.90 -6.31 29.11
CA LEU A 42 -5.35 -6.99 27.92
C LEU A 42 -4.81 -8.38 28.24
N VAL A 43 -4.07 -8.53 29.34
CA VAL A 43 -3.56 -9.85 29.78
C VAL A 43 -4.71 -10.82 30.06
N ALA A 44 -5.76 -10.35 30.76
CA ALA A 44 -6.94 -11.15 31.04
C ALA A 44 -7.66 -11.61 29.74
N ALA A 45 -7.78 -10.72 28.75
CA ALA A 45 -8.38 -11.05 27.46
C ALA A 45 -7.58 -12.13 26.70
N VAL A 46 -6.24 -12.04 26.70
CA VAL A 46 -5.38 -13.06 26.06
C VAL A 46 -5.49 -14.41 26.75
N VAL A 47 -5.47 -14.45 28.08
CA VAL A 47 -5.65 -15.71 28.84
C VAL A 47 -7.01 -16.34 28.55
N TYR A 48 -8.07 -15.53 28.51
CA TYR A 48 -9.41 -15.99 28.18
C TYR A 48 -9.48 -16.59 26.77
N ALA A 49 -8.88 -15.93 25.78
CA ALA A 49 -8.85 -16.41 24.40
C ALA A 49 -8.11 -17.75 24.25
N VAL A 50 -6.96 -17.92 24.93
CA VAL A 50 -6.20 -19.18 24.88
C VAL A 50 -6.94 -20.32 25.58
N MET A 51 -7.68 -20.05 26.66
CA MET A 51 -8.51 -21.07 27.32
C MET A 51 -9.71 -21.50 26.46
N PHE A 52 -10.28 -20.59 25.66
CA PHE A 52 -11.47 -20.84 24.86
C PHE A 52 -11.18 -21.15 23.38
N LEU A 53 -9.90 -21.33 23.00
CA LEU A 53 -9.55 -21.84 21.68
C LEU A 53 -9.70 -23.38 21.65
N PRO A 54 -10.61 -23.96 20.85
CA PRO A 54 -10.68 -25.40 20.66
C PRO A 54 -9.39 -25.87 19.99
N LYS A 55 -8.71 -26.85 20.60
CA LYS A 55 -7.55 -27.48 19.97
C LYS A 55 -8.04 -28.26 18.75
N ALA A 56 -7.80 -27.74 17.55
CA ALA A 56 -8.00 -28.48 16.32
C ALA A 56 -7.00 -29.66 16.30
N ASN A 57 -7.52 -30.88 16.36
CA ASN A 57 -6.74 -32.10 16.33
C ASN A 57 -6.08 -32.28 14.95
N THR A 58 -4.75 -32.35 14.97
CA THR A 58 -3.94 -33.00 13.94
C THR A 58 -4.31 -34.49 13.90
N GLN A 59 -4.86 -34.98 12.79
CA GLN A 59 -4.85 -36.42 12.47
C GLN A 59 -4.34 -36.66 11.05
N GLN A 60 -3.22 -37.37 10.99
CA GLN A 60 -2.72 -38.12 9.85
C GLN A 60 -3.50 -39.42 9.71
N GLN A 61 -4.03 -39.71 8.52
CA GLN A 61 -4.28 -41.07 7.99
C GLN A 61 -4.59 -40.87 6.50
N GLY A 62 -3.87 -41.43 5.52
CA GLY A 62 -3.38 -42.79 5.41
C GLY A 62 -4.12 -43.44 4.24
N GLN A 63 -3.37 -43.88 3.22
CA GLN A 63 -3.80 -44.55 1.98
C GLN A 63 -5.13 -45.33 2.02
N SER A 64 -5.91 -45.24 0.93
CA SER A 64 -6.43 -46.44 0.29
C SER A 64 -6.33 -46.33 -1.24
N VAL A 65 -5.70 -47.36 -1.81
CA VAL A 65 -5.57 -47.65 -3.23
C VAL A 65 -6.77 -48.53 -3.57
N GLY A 66 -7.56 -48.17 -4.58
CA GLY A 66 -8.75 -48.90 -4.98
C GLY A 66 -8.90 -48.87 -6.49
N GLU A 67 -8.40 -49.91 -7.12
CA GLU A 67 -8.48 -50.21 -8.55
C GLU A 67 -9.86 -50.76 -8.92
N ALA A 68 -10.50 -50.24 -9.97
CA ALA A 68 -11.46 -50.97 -10.81
C ALA A 68 -11.79 -50.20 -12.11
N SER A 69 -11.68 -50.94 -13.22
CA SER A 69 -11.95 -50.56 -14.62
C SER A 69 -13.47 -50.56 -14.96
N PRO A 70 -13.89 -50.17 -16.18
CA PRO A 70 -15.15 -49.47 -16.47
C PRO A 70 -16.34 -50.37 -16.86
N GLY A 71 -17.56 -49.84 -16.70
CA GLY A 71 -18.79 -50.46 -17.21
C GLY A 71 -19.87 -49.41 -17.52
N SER A 72 -20.34 -49.41 -18.77
CA SER A 72 -21.32 -48.49 -19.35
C SER A 72 -22.75 -48.63 -18.82
N SER A 73 -23.47 -47.50 -18.86
CA SER A 73 -24.85 -47.32 -19.41
C SER A 73 -25.89 -46.68 -18.47
N ALA A 74 -26.68 -45.80 -19.09
CA ALA A 74 -27.99 -45.26 -18.71
C ALA A 74 -28.07 -43.98 -17.85
N ALA A 75 -28.30 -42.85 -18.53
CA ALA A 75 -29.13 -41.72 -18.05
C ALA A 75 -30.62 -42.07 -18.28
N PRO A 76 -31.65 -41.26 -17.89
CA PRO A 76 -31.63 -39.89 -17.32
C PRO A 76 -32.66 -39.61 -16.18
N GLN A 77 -32.57 -38.45 -15.49
CA GLN A 77 -33.69 -37.57 -15.06
C GLN A 77 -33.22 -36.39 -14.15
N SER A 78 -33.64 -35.16 -14.49
CA SER A 78 -33.51 -33.86 -13.75
C SER A 78 -34.54 -33.72 -12.60
N PRO A 79 -34.70 -32.58 -11.84
CA PRO A 79 -33.95 -31.29 -11.73
C PRO A 79 -33.68 -30.73 -10.29
N GLY A 80 -32.54 -30.01 -10.10
CA GLY A 80 -32.27 -28.87 -9.17
C GLY A 80 -32.48 -29.02 -7.63
N PRO A 81 -32.05 -28.05 -6.77
CA PRO A 81 -31.21 -26.85 -6.95
C PRO A 81 -29.94 -26.84 -6.05
N GLY A 82 -28.83 -26.27 -6.53
CA GLY A 82 -27.55 -26.23 -5.79
C GLY A 82 -26.96 -24.82 -5.68
N SER A 83 -26.99 -24.30 -4.46
CA SER A 83 -26.08 -23.34 -3.82
C SER A 83 -25.16 -22.48 -4.70
N SER A 84 -25.46 -21.18 -4.75
CA SER A 84 -24.50 -20.14 -5.14
C SER A 84 -23.42 -20.01 -4.06
N GLY A 85 -22.32 -20.73 -4.26
CA GLY A 85 -21.05 -20.49 -3.57
C GLY A 85 -20.32 -19.32 -4.22
N SER A 86 -20.04 -18.29 -3.43
CA SER A 86 -19.18 -17.16 -3.79
C SER A 86 -17.81 -17.67 -4.24
N THR A 87 -17.45 -17.40 -5.49
CA THR A 87 -16.13 -17.67 -6.04
C THR A 87 -15.16 -16.54 -5.65
N PRO A 88 -13.88 -16.86 -5.33
CA PRO A 88 -12.86 -15.84 -5.15
C PRO A 88 -12.54 -15.19 -6.49
N SER A 89 -12.43 -13.86 -6.50
CA SER A 89 -11.99 -13.07 -7.64
C SER A 89 -10.56 -13.46 -8.04
N ASN A 90 -10.44 -14.22 -9.13
CA ASN A 90 -9.17 -14.50 -9.79
C ASN A 90 -8.56 -13.17 -10.27
N GLY A 91 -7.41 -12.80 -9.68
CA GLY A 91 -6.58 -11.70 -10.14
C GLY A 91 -6.10 -11.98 -11.55
N SER A 92 -6.78 -11.38 -12.53
CA SER A 92 -6.34 -11.41 -13.93
C SER A 92 -5.07 -10.57 -14.05
N ALA A 93 -3.98 -11.18 -14.49
CA ALA A 93 -2.75 -10.46 -14.81
C ALA A 93 -3.06 -9.41 -15.90
N PRO A 94 -2.51 -8.18 -15.82
CA PRO A 94 -2.73 -7.15 -16.83
C PRO A 94 -2.47 -7.69 -18.23
N GLN A 95 -3.52 -7.85 -19.03
CA GLN A 95 -3.41 -8.35 -20.40
C GLN A 95 -2.94 -7.20 -21.31
N THR A 96 -1.63 -7.09 -21.51
CA THR A 96 -1.04 -6.04 -22.37
C THR A 96 -1.07 -6.37 -23.87
N SER A 97 -1.69 -7.49 -24.28
CA SER A 97 -1.67 -7.97 -25.67
C SER A 97 -2.98 -8.63 -26.08
N GLY A 98 -3.92 -7.89 -26.68
CA GLY A 98 -5.18 -8.45 -27.20
C GLY A 98 -6.10 -7.36 -27.79
N PRO A 99 -6.84 -7.64 -28.88
CA PRO A 99 -7.80 -6.70 -29.47
C PRO A 99 -9.13 -6.73 -28.70
N GLY A 100 -9.54 -5.55 -28.21
CA GLY A 100 -10.81 -5.31 -27.53
C GLY A 100 -10.70 -5.42 -26.01
N VAL A 101 -10.31 -4.32 -25.35
CA VAL A 101 -10.48 -4.24 -23.89
C VAL A 101 -11.94 -3.91 -23.64
N ASP A 102 -12.63 -4.79 -22.94
CA ASP A 102 -13.96 -4.52 -22.41
C ASP A 102 -13.81 -3.48 -21.30
N LEU A 103 -14.23 -2.24 -21.58
CA LEU A 103 -14.08 -1.12 -20.66
C LEU A 103 -15.33 -1.02 -19.79
N ALA A 104 -15.13 -0.85 -18.50
CA ALA A 104 -16.23 -0.57 -17.59
C ALA A 104 -16.93 0.75 -17.96
N ASP A 105 -18.20 0.85 -17.58
CA ASP A 105 -18.97 2.08 -17.76
C ASP A 105 -18.25 3.29 -17.14
N GLY A 106 -18.31 4.41 -17.86
CA GLY A 106 -17.61 5.65 -17.48
C GLY A 106 -16.18 5.76 -18.00
N TYR A 107 -15.56 4.68 -18.50
CA TYR A 107 -14.23 4.73 -19.09
C TYR A 107 -14.27 4.87 -20.62
N ALA A 108 -13.23 5.47 -21.17
CA ALA A 108 -12.99 5.54 -22.60
C ALA A 108 -11.51 5.30 -22.90
N LEU A 109 -11.27 4.69 -24.06
CA LEU A 109 -9.94 4.51 -24.59
C LEU A 109 -9.42 5.83 -25.14
N ARG A 110 -8.24 6.24 -24.70
CA ARG A 110 -7.59 7.47 -25.13
C ARG A 110 -6.23 7.15 -25.73
N THR A 111 -6.01 7.61 -26.96
CA THR A 111 -4.67 7.70 -27.54
C THR A 111 -4.08 9.05 -27.17
N ASP A 112 -2.92 9.01 -26.52
CA ASP A 112 -2.20 10.17 -26.00
C ASP A 112 -1.10 10.61 -26.98
N SER A 113 -0.80 11.92 -26.99
CA SER A 113 0.27 12.48 -27.83
C SER A 113 1.66 11.95 -27.46
N GLU A 114 1.86 11.49 -26.22
CA GLU A 114 3.15 10.95 -25.77
C GLU A 114 3.36 9.47 -26.17
N GLY A 115 2.68 8.99 -27.22
CA GLY A 115 2.97 7.69 -27.83
C GLY A 115 2.40 6.48 -27.10
N PHE A 116 1.27 6.63 -26.40
CA PHE A 116 0.58 5.50 -25.78
C PHE A 116 -0.94 5.60 -25.91
N ARG A 117 -1.60 4.49 -25.60
CA ARG A 117 -3.06 4.39 -25.46
C ARG A 117 -3.37 3.80 -24.10
N ILE A 118 -4.41 4.30 -23.45
CA ILE A 118 -4.82 3.89 -22.10
C ILE A 118 -6.32 4.09 -21.89
N ALA A 119 -6.94 3.34 -20.98
CA ALA A 119 -8.30 3.64 -20.54
C ALA A 119 -8.29 4.66 -19.41
N VAL A 120 -9.14 5.67 -19.52
CA VAL A 120 -9.33 6.71 -18.52
C VAL A 120 -10.82 6.99 -18.39
N ASP A 121 -11.26 7.39 -17.21
CA ASP A 121 -12.59 7.95 -17.01
C ASP A 121 -12.85 9.14 -17.98
N LYS A 122 -14.04 9.16 -18.58
CA LYS A 122 -14.46 10.13 -19.61
C LYS A 122 -14.43 11.58 -19.12
N GLY A 123 -14.62 11.81 -17.82
CA GLY A 123 -14.67 13.14 -17.22
C GLY A 123 -13.30 13.67 -16.77
N TRP A 124 -12.24 12.87 -16.83
CA TRP A 124 -10.95 13.25 -16.25
C TRP A 124 -10.18 14.22 -17.14
N GLN A 125 -9.55 15.20 -16.48
CA GLN A 125 -8.74 16.21 -17.14
C GLN A 125 -7.32 15.69 -17.34
N ARG A 126 -6.85 15.68 -18.59
CA ARG A 126 -5.43 15.48 -18.91
C ARG A 126 -4.64 16.74 -18.61
N ARG A 127 -3.50 16.58 -17.94
CA ARG A 127 -2.45 17.59 -17.83
C ARG A 127 -1.36 17.31 -18.88
N PRO A 128 -0.71 18.35 -19.44
CA PRO A 128 0.47 18.18 -20.29
C PRO A 128 1.56 17.38 -19.58
N ILE A 129 2.47 16.78 -20.37
CA ILE A 129 3.66 16.15 -19.82
C ILE A 129 4.46 17.20 -19.03
N ASN A 130 4.91 16.84 -17.83
CA ASN A 130 5.73 17.70 -16.99
C ASN A 130 7.23 17.37 -17.12
N ASP A 131 8.07 18.14 -16.43
CA ASP A 131 9.53 17.95 -16.44
C ASP A 131 9.98 16.60 -15.85
N SER A 132 9.11 15.93 -15.10
CA SER A 132 9.33 14.57 -14.61
C SER A 132 8.94 13.50 -15.64
N GLY A 133 8.50 13.87 -16.84
CA GLY A 133 8.06 12.93 -17.89
C GLY A 133 6.70 12.29 -17.61
N GLN A 134 5.88 12.89 -16.74
CA GLN A 134 4.58 12.35 -16.35
C GLN A 134 3.45 12.98 -17.15
N VAL A 135 2.60 12.15 -17.74
CA VAL A 135 1.24 12.54 -18.13
C VAL A 135 0.32 12.24 -16.97
N ARG A 136 -0.51 13.21 -16.58
CA ARG A 136 -1.45 13.06 -15.45
C ARG A 136 -2.88 13.23 -15.92
N TYR A 137 -3.72 12.26 -15.60
CA TYR A 137 -5.17 12.37 -15.70
C TYR A 137 -5.73 12.55 -14.29
N VAL A 138 -6.52 13.61 -14.09
CA VAL A 138 -6.99 14.01 -12.76
C VAL A 138 -8.52 14.09 -12.76
N GLY A 139 -9.14 13.48 -11.76
CA GLY A 139 -10.58 13.55 -11.51
C GLY A 139 -10.89 13.47 -10.02
N GLY A 140 -11.38 14.57 -9.43
CA GLY A 140 -11.61 14.65 -8.00
C GLY A 140 -10.32 14.43 -7.21
N ASP A 141 -10.38 13.54 -6.21
CA ASP A 141 -9.23 13.13 -5.38
C ASP A 141 -8.34 12.05 -6.01
N PHE A 142 -8.63 11.64 -7.25
CA PHE A 142 -7.89 10.58 -7.93
C PHE A 142 -6.95 11.15 -8.99
N THR A 143 -5.78 10.52 -9.12
CA THR A 143 -4.80 10.81 -10.17
C THR A 143 -4.32 9.51 -10.79
N LEU A 144 -4.36 9.43 -12.12
CA LEU A 144 -3.67 8.41 -12.92
C LEU A 144 -2.44 9.07 -13.54
N ILE A 145 -1.27 8.53 -13.22
CA ILE A 145 0.03 8.95 -13.73
C ILE A 145 0.51 7.91 -14.74
N VAL A 146 0.96 8.39 -15.89
CA VAL A 146 1.63 7.58 -16.91
C VAL A 146 3.00 8.18 -17.19
N VAL A 147 4.04 7.37 -17.09
CA VAL A 147 5.39 7.72 -17.54
C VAL A 147 5.75 6.83 -18.72
N PRO A 148 5.67 7.33 -19.97
CA PRO A 148 5.90 6.52 -21.15
C PRO A 148 7.41 6.43 -21.44
N GLY A 149 8.08 5.44 -20.85
CA GLY A 149 9.43 5.06 -21.26
C GLY A 149 10.53 6.04 -20.87
N ARG A 150 10.36 6.88 -19.84
CA ARG A 150 11.39 7.86 -19.39
C ARG A 150 12.71 7.19 -19.07
N ASP A 151 12.67 6.17 -18.22
CA ASP A 151 13.85 5.56 -17.63
C ASP A 151 14.28 4.32 -18.44
N SER A 152 15.57 4.20 -18.76
CA SER A 152 16.09 3.07 -19.54
C SER A 152 16.52 1.90 -18.64
N VAL A 153 16.36 0.67 -19.12
CA VAL A 153 16.88 -0.54 -18.46
C VAL A 153 18.42 -0.51 -18.41
N ALA A 154 19.07 0.08 -19.42
CA ALA A 154 20.52 0.19 -19.48
C ALA A 154 21.09 0.97 -18.28
N GLU A 155 20.39 2.02 -17.83
CA GLU A 155 20.82 2.86 -16.70
C GLU A 155 20.29 2.37 -15.36
N ASN A 156 19.12 1.71 -15.34
CA ASN A 156 18.40 1.41 -14.11
C ASN A 156 18.34 -0.08 -13.73
N GLY A 157 18.88 -0.96 -14.58
CA GLY A 157 18.82 -2.41 -14.42
C GLY A 157 17.55 -3.02 -15.03
N GLY A 158 17.56 -4.34 -15.20
CA GLY A 158 16.47 -5.11 -15.84
C GLY A 158 15.55 -5.84 -14.87
N ASP A 159 15.63 -5.57 -13.57
CA ASP A 159 14.73 -6.12 -12.56
C ASP A 159 13.67 -5.09 -12.15
N PRO A 160 12.41 -5.24 -12.60
CA PRO A 160 11.34 -4.30 -12.25
C PRO A 160 11.08 -4.15 -10.74
N ILE A 161 11.32 -5.19 -9.94
CA ILE A 161 11.13 -5.11 -8.48
C ILE A 161 12.18 -4.21 -7.85
N ALA A 162 13.45 -4.40 -8.21
CA ALA A 162 14.54 -3.55 -7.75
C ALA A 162 14.34 -2.10 -8.22
N TYR A 163 13.95 -1.90 -9.48
CA TYR A 163 13.65 -0.57 -10.01
C TYR A 163 12.54 0.13 -9.22
N GLN A 164 11.40 -0.53 -9.02
CA GLN A 164 10.26 0.02 -8.31
C GLN A 164 10.62 0.41 -6.86
N ARG A 165 11.35 -0.47 -6.16
CA ARG A 165 11.76 -0.23 -4.77
C ARG A 165 12.75 0.93 -4.66
N ASP A 166 13.77 0.95 -5.51
CA ASP A 166 14.99 1.74 -5.26
C ASP A 166 15.15 2.96 -6.18
N LYS A 167 14.46 3.00 -7.34
CA LYS A 167 14.76 3.94 -8.43
C LYS A 167 13.56 4.72 -8.93
N GLU A 168 12.37 4.13 -8.92
CA GLU A 168 11.16 4.75 -9.47
C GLU A 168 10.83 6.06 -8.75
N ARG A 169 10.85 7.19 -9.47
CA ARG A 169 10.71 8.54 -8.88
C ARG A 169 9.31 8.77 -8.30
N GLU A 170 8.32 8.13 -8.90
CA GLU A 170 6.91 8.21 -8.56
C GLU A 170 6.62 7.63 -7.17
N LEU A 171 7.51 6.78 -6.64
CA LEU A 171 7.43 6.23 -5.30
C LEU A 171 8.35 6.95 -4.28
N GLN A 172 8.97 8.08 -4.65
CA GLN A 172 9.72 8.89 -3.67
C GLN A 172 8.83 9.36 -2.50
N PRO A 173 7.58 9.86 -2.71
CA PRO A 173 6.73 10.26 -1.58
C PRO A 173 6.47 9.13 -0.58
N PHE A 174 6.36 7.89 -1.06
CA PHE A 174 6.25 6.71 -0.21
C PHE A 174 7.52 6.46 0.62
N ARG A 175 8.72 6.61 0.01
CA ARG A 175 10.02 6.42 0.66
C ARG A 175 10.36 7.53 1.66
N ASP A 176 9.92 8.76 1.38
CA ASP A 176 10.19 9.93 2.20
C ASP A 176 9.20 10.09 3.37
N SER A 177 8.05 9.42 3.31
CA SER A 177 7.00 9.52 4.32
C SER A 177 7.41 8.89 5.66
N SER A 178 7.13 9.59 6.77
CA SER A 178 7.30 9.07 8.13
C SER A 178 6.31 7.96 8.49
N TRP A 179 5.21 7.86 7.74
CA TRP A 179 4.22 6.80 7.85
C TRP A 179 3.92 6.23 6.46
N SER A 180 4.32 4.99 6.23
CA SER A 180 4.04 4.31 4.98
C SER A 180 3.99 2.80 5.12
N SER A 181 3.28 2.14 4.20
CA SER A 181 3.25 0.68 4.09
C SER A 181 3.24 0.26 2.62
N ALA A 182 3.85 -0.89 2.34
CA ALA A 182 3.82 -1.52 1.02
C ALA A 182 3.30 -2.95 1.16
N SER A 183 2.46 -3.37 0.22
CA SER A 183 1.88 -4.71 0.17
C SER A 183 1.73 -5.18 -1.27
N GLY A 184 1.56 -6.50 -1.45
CA GLY A 184 1.26 -7.07 -2.77
C GLY A 184 2.35 -6.87 -3.82
N VAL A 185 3.56 -6.48 -3.41
CA VAL A 185 4.70 -6.26 -4.32
C VAL A 185 5.12 -7.59 -4.92
N ARG A 186 4.98 -7.74 -6.24
CA ARG A 186 5.34 -8.96 -6.95
C ARG A 186 5.77 -8.70 -8.37
N ARG A 187 6.65 -9.57 -8.85
CA ARG A 187 7.03 -9.63 -10.26
C ARG A 187 5.99 -10.41 -11.05
N ILE A 188 5.75 -9.96 -12.28
CA ILE A 188 4.95 -10.67 -13.28
C ILE A 188 5.76 -10.71 -14.58
N ASP A 189 5.80 -11.86 -15.23
CA ASP A 189 6.39 -12.02 -16.55
C ASP A 189 5.28 -12.48 -17.51
N VAL A 190 4.97 -11.67 -18.54
CA VAL A 190 3.98 -11.98 -19.58
C VAL A 190 4.70 -12.07 -20.92
N GLY A 191 4.85 -13.29 -21.43
CA GLY A 191 5.66 -13.54 -22.62
C GLY A 191 7.11 -13.08 -22.41
N ARG A 192 7.53 -12.03 -23.13
CA ARG A 192 8.87 -11.41 -22.99
C ARG A 192 8.86 -10.14 -22.14
N GLN A 193 7.69 -9.71 -21.67
CA GLN A 193 7.53 -8.48 -20.92
C GLN A 193 7.66 -8.76 -19.42
N ALA A 194 8.69 -8.20 -18.80
CA ALA A 194 8.87 -8.21 -17.36
C ALA A 194 8.23 -6.96 -16.74
N MET A 195 7.48 -7.14 -15.65
CA MET A 195 6.87 -6.05 -14.91
C MET A 195 6.83 -6.33 -13.40
N ALA A 196 6.68 -5.29 -12.61
CA ALA A 196 6.42 -5.37 -11.18
C ALA A 196 5.18 -4.55 -10.85
N GLU A 197 4.33 -5.10 -10.00
CA GLU A 197 3.24 -4.35 -9.41
C GLU A 197 3.38 -4.27 -7.90
N GLY A 198 2.79 -3.25 -7.30
CA GLY A 198 2.76 -3.07 -5.86
C GLY A 198 1.61 -2.18 -5.41
N GLN A 199 1.26 -2.32 -4.13
CA GLN A 199 0.31 -1.47 -3.45
C GLN A 199 1.04 -0.70 -2.36
N TYR A 200 0.73 0.59 -2.24
CA TYR A 200 1.41 1.48 -1.31
C TYR A 200 0.39 2.34 -0.58
N THR A 201 0.70 2.68 0.67
CA THR A 201 -0.03 3.68 1.44
C THR A 201 0.98 4.62 2.07
N TRP A 202 0.73 5.93 1.99
CA TRP A 202 1.52 6.94 2.68
C TRP A 202 0.67 8.15 3.00
N GLN A 203 1.19 9.05 3.83
CA GLN A 203 0.57 10.34 4.09
C GLN A 203 1.12 11.38 3.09
N ASP A 204 0.24 11.98 2.28
CA ASP A 204 0.61 13.01 1.32
C ASP A 204 1.05 14.32 2.01
N SER A 205 1.55 15.29 1.23
CA SER A 205 2.03 16.56 1.77
C SER A 205 0.95 17.40 2.47
N SER A 206 -0.33 17.07 2.31
CA SER A 206 -1.45 17.72 2.99
C SER A 206 -1.84 17.02 4.30
N GLY A 207 -1.20 15.91 4.64
CA GLY A 207 -1.53 15.10 5.81
C GLY A 207 -2.62 14.06 5.54
N ARG A 208 -3.03 13.84 4.28
CA ARG A 208 -4.06 12.86 3.92
C ARG A 208 -3.43 11.50 3.63
N ASP A 209 -4.06 10.44 4.12
CA ASP A 209 -3.64 9.09 3.79
C ASP A 209 -4.13 8.72 2.38
N VAL A 210 -3.19 8.31 1.52
CA VAL A 210 -3.46 7.90 0.14
C VAL A 210 -3.13 6.42 -0.05
N PHE A 211 -3.95 5.76 -0.86
CA PHE A 211 -3.70 4.40 -1.34
C PHE A 211 -3.33 4.44 -2.83
N VAL A 212 -2.31 3.65 -3.18
CA VAL A 212 -1.69 3.70 -4.49
C VAL A 212 -1.49 2.30 -5.07
N ARG A 213 -1.88 2.14 -6.32
CA ARG A 213 -1.55 0.97 -7.15
C ARG A 213 -0.51 1.39 -8.16
N ASN A 214 0.58 0.62 -8.27
CA ASN A 214 1.68 0.92 -9.16
C ASN A 214 2.03 -0.27 -10.04
N LEU A 215 2.29 -0.02 -11.32
CA LEU A 215 2.84 -0.96 -12.29
C LEU A 215 4.07 -0.34 -12.95
N ALA A 216 5.21 -1.01 -12.87
CA ALA A 216 6.41 -0.71 -13.65
C ALA A 216 6.65 -1.85 -14.65
N MET A 217 6.56 -1.57 -15.95
CA MET A 217 6.71 -2.57 -17.01
C MET A 217 7.83 -2.19 -17.97
N ILE A 218 8.60 -3.17 -18.43
CA ILE A 218 9.65 -2.95 -19.43
C ILE A 218 9.06 -3.15 -20.82
N VAL A 219 9.08 -2.11 -21.65
CA VAL A 219 8.75 -2.16 -23.08
C VAL A 219 9.93 -1.62 -23.85
N ASP A 220 10.43 -2.39 -24.82
CA ASP A 220 11.56 -2.01 -25.70
C ASP A 220 12.77 -1.44 -24.93
N GLY A 221 13.10 -2.06 -23.79
CA GLY A 221 14.24 -1.68 -22.96
C GLY A 221 14.05 -0.42 -22.12
N ARG A 222 12.81 0.08 -22.00
CA ARG A 222 12.46 1.26 -21.19
C ARG A 222 11.36 0.94 -20.19
N TYR A 223 11.39 1.60 -19.04
CA TYR A 223 10.36 1.49 -18.02
C TYR A 223 9.18 2.39 -18.34
N HIS A 224 8.01 1.77 -18.46
CA HIS A 224 6.72 2.42 -18.51
C HIS A 224 6.05 2.28 -17.15
N ILE A 225 5.61 3.39 -16.57
CA ILE A 225 4.98 3.41 -15.25
C ILE A 225 3.52 3.79 -15.40
N ILE A 226 2.64 3.01 -14.77
CA ILE A 226 1.22 3.32 -14.62
C ILE A 226 0.93 3.30 -13.12
N GLN A 227 0.58 4.46 -12.58
CA GLN A 227 0.31 4.62 -11.15
C GLN A 227 -1.04 5.28 -10.95
N VAL A 228 -1.85 4.72 -10.05
CA VAL A 228 -3.12 5.31 -9.63
C VAL A 228 -3.03 5.67 -8.16
N ILE A 229 -3.34 6.92 -7.85
CA ILE A 229 -3.37 7.48 -6.49
C ILE A 229 -4.80 7.91 -6.17
N GLY A 230 -5.29 7.56 -4.99
CA GLY A 230 -6.55 8.06 -4.46
C GLY A 230 -6.61 8.01 -2.94
N PRO A 231 -7.72 8.44 -2.32
CA PRO A 231 -7.89 8.38 -0.87
C PRO A 231 -7.77 6.96 -0.34
N ASP A 232 -7.13 6.78 0.82
CA ASP A 232 -6.99 5.46 1.44
C ASP A 232 -8.35 4.79 1.73
N GLY A 233 -9.37 5.57 2.08
CA GLY A 233 -10.73 5.07 2.30
C GLY A 233 -11.50 4.65 1.03
N GLN A 234 -10.92 4.80 -0.17
CA GLN A 234 -11.56 4.49 -1.46
C GLN A 234 -10.73 3.52 -2.30
N ARG A 235 -10.10 2.51 -1.66
CA ARG A 235 -9.20 1.54 -2.32
C ARG A 235 -9.85 0.81 -3.49
N ASP A 236 -11.11 0.42 -3.37
CA ASP A 236 -11.83 -0.29 -4.44
C ASP A 236 -11.91 0.55 -5.73
N LYS A 237 -12.08 1.87 -5.60
CA LYS A 237 -12.08 2.77 -6.76
C LYS A 237 -10.69 2.91 -7.36
N VAL A 238 -9.64 3.00 -6.53
CA VAL A 238 -8.24 2.99 -6.99
C VAL A 238 -7.94 1.71 -7.76
N ASP A 239 -8.38 0.56 -7.23
CA ASP A 239 -8.20 -0.74 -7.85
C ASP A 239 -8.94 -0.85 -9.19
N GLU A 240 -10.19 -0.39 -9.26
CA GLU A 240 -10.96 -0.34 -10.50
C GLU A 240 -10.25 0.49 -11.57
N ILE A 241 -9.85 1.72 -11.25
CA ILE A 241 -9.14 2.62 -12.17
C ILE A 241 -7.84 1.97 -12.64
N TYR A 242 -7.08 1.36 -11.73
CA TYR A 242 -5.83 0.68 -12.05
C TYR A 242 -6.04 -0.48 -13.02
N GLN A 243 -7.06 -1.32 -12.82
CA GLN A 243 -7.35 -2.44 -13.71
C GLN A 243 -7.75 -1.97 -15.11
N GLN A 244 -8.63 -0.96 -15.20
CA GLN A 244 -9.02 -0.37 -16.49
C GLN A 244 -7.81 0.20 -17.22
N ALA A 245 -7.00 1.00 -16.54
CA ALA A 245 -5.84 1.66 -17.11
C ALA A 245 -4.78 0.66 -17.59
N THR A 246 -4.36 -0.28 -16.73
CA THR A 246 -3.30 -1.25 -17.06
C THR A 246 -3.73 -2.29 -18.08
N GLY A 247 -5.01 -2.73 -18.06
CA GLY A 247 -5.55 -3.65 -19.07
C GLY A 247 -5.57 -3.05 -20.48
N ALA A 248 -5.81 -1.73 -20.60
CA ALA A 248 -5.86 -1.00 -21.86
C ALA A 248 -4.55 -0.35 -22.30
N TYR A 249 -3.49 -0.41 -21.48
CA TYR A 249 -2.24 0.27 -21.79
C TYR A 249 -1.52 -0.37 -22.99
N ARG A 250 -1.20 0.43 -24.01
CA ARG A 250 -0.41 0.03 -25.18
C ARG A 250 0.50 1.17 -25.61
N VAL A 251 1.72 0.87 -26.04
CA VAL A 251 2.56 1.83 -26.77
C VAL A 251 2.03 1.95 -28.21
N THR A 252 2.00 3.16 -28.77
CA THR A 252 1.42 3.44 -30.10
C THR A 252 2.43 4.01 -31.10
N GLY A 253 3.72 3.98 -30.77
CA GLY A 253 4.83 4.45 -31.61
C GLY A 253 5.91 3.39 -31.76
#